data_AF-A0A7Y5NU46-F1
#
_entry.id   AF-A0A7Y5NU46-F1
#
_cell.length_a   1.000
_cell.length_b   1.000
_cell.length_c   1.000
_cell.angle_alpha   90.00
_cell.angle_beta   90.00
_cell.angle_gamma   90.00
#
_symmetry.space_group_name_H-M   'P 1'
#
loop_
_entity.id
_entity.type
_entity.pdbx_description
1 polymer ?
#
loop_
_entity_poly.entity_id
_entity_poly.type
_entity_poly.pdbx_seq_one_letter_code
_entity_poly.pdbx_strand_id
1 'polypeptide(L)'
;MIESVGMMRPNGMRKLGALVLTLVIAVGAGACQRSRKPPRNPNGPYGGQWQGQGSTWGQQPPPGQPQPGQPGWGQPGQPQPGQPQPGQPGQPPPNTMPVTNDPVNNVDIGTLRARAGSVLTELKAALKDSDRNKVQSIPLFADPTTGEVNAFAACDDQGQALMAVSDGLLEVMAFSARAKANDELFQTRKLDQYLNLVADNYKPKKPLPRPANFIDPQQDNDPRKVARQNELMDEQLAFVMGHELAHHYLGHTGCANGGGSRGVNAGDFGRLLTRALPGLNQQAEVGADVSGTNNLLAAGARRNGVKWNEEGALLSLNFFAALDRLSPESILFAFESSHPPPQLRMPIVQQTANTFRMTGGNPFPIPFTF
;
A
#
# COMPACT_ATOMS: atom_id res chain seq x y z
N MET A 1 10.10 42.40 74.21
CA MET A 1 10.60 41.30 75.07
C MET A 1 11.17 40.23 74.15
N ILE A 2 12.43 39.80 74.41
CA ILE A 2 13.01 38.47 74.09
C ILE A 2 12.92 38.05 72.60
N GLU A 3 13.94 38.29 71.75
CA GLU A 3 15.17 37.47 71.51
C GLU A 3 14.89 36.15 70.73
N SER A 4 15.51 35.85 69.58
CA SER A 4 16.90 35.36 69.29
C SER A 4 17.08 33.83 69.57
N VAL A 5 17.96 33.03 68.94
CA VAL A 5 19.20 33.24 68.16
C VAL A 5 19.39 32.14 67.06
N GLY A 6 20.05 32.44 65.92
CA GLY A 6 20.95 31.49 65.22
C GLY A 6 20.50 30.95 63.84
N MET A 7 21.23 31.01 62.71
CA MET A 7 22.67 30.98 62.36
C MET A 7 23.30 29.57 62.25
N MET A 8 23.41 29.06 61.01
CA MET A 8 24.55 28.23 60.54
C MET A 8 24.59 28.12 59.00
N ARG A 9 25.75 28.41 58.41
CA ARG A 9 26.23 27.85 57.11
C ARG A 9 27.28 26.77 57.45
N PRO A 10 27.53 25.76 56.59
CA PRO A 10 28.70 25.91 55.70
C PRO A 10 28.67 25.16 54.34
N ASN A 11 29.51 25.65 53.42
CA ASN A 11 30.34 24.94 52.43
C ASN A 11 29.78 23.89 51.46
N GLY A 12 30.06 24.10 50.17
CA GLY A 12 29.86 23.08 49.12
C GLY A 12 30.20 23.54 47.70
N MET A 13 31.47 23.92 47.41
CA MET A 13 31.88 24.15 46.02
C MET A 13 31.93 22.83 45.24
N ARG A 14 31.42 22.81 44.00
CA ARG A 14 32.11 22.15 42.88
C ARG A 14 31.65 22.71 41.53
N LYS A 15 32.62 23.09 40.71
CA LYS A 15 32.47 23.43 39.29
C LYS A 15 32.22 22.15 38.49
N LEU A 16 31.38 22.22 37.46
CA LEU A 16 31.25 21.34 36.26
C LEU A 16 29.81 21.53 35.74
N GLY A 17 29.53 21.82 34.48
CA GLY A 17 30.37 22.28 33.39
C GLY A 17 29.44 22.74 32.26
N ALA A 18 29.67 23.91 31.67
CA ALA A 18 28.81 24.41 30.60
C ALA A 18 29.10 23.63 29.30
N LEU A 19 28.32 22.58 29.01
CA LEU A 19 28.33 21.98 27.68
C LEU A 19 27.44 22.79 26.75
N VAL A 20 28.03 23.83 26.17
CA VAL A 20 27.47 24.54 25.02
C VAL A 20 27.47 23.58 23.84
N LEU A 21 26.34 22.91 23.60
CA LEU A 21 26.12 22.16 22.36
C LEU A 21 25.42 23.04 21.34
N THR A 22 26.18 23.95 20.72
CA THR A 22 25.72 24.72 19.57
C THR A 22 25.60 23.80 18.35
N LEU A 23 24.50 23.06 18.23
CA LEU A 23 24.16 22.42 16.97
C LEU A 23 23.60 23.49 16.03
N VAL A 24 24.48 24.12 15.25
CA VAL A 24 24.10 24.92 14.10
C VAL A 24 23.55 23.96 13.04
N ILE A 25 22.28 23.59 13.16
CA ILE A 25 21.52 23.21 11.98
C ILE A 25 21.37 24.50 11.19
N ALA A 26 22.12 24.60 10.09
CA ALA A 26 21.90 25.63 9.10
C ALA A 26 20.50 25.40 8.52
N VAL A 27 19.51 26.09 9.10
CA VAL A 27 18.20 26.27 8.47
C VAL A 27 18.45 27.14 7.24
N GLY A 28 18.84 26.47 6.15
CA GLY A 28 18.80 27.06 4.84
C GLY A 28 17.36 27.47 4.61
N ALA A 29 17.11 28.78 4.63
CA ALA A 29 15.87 29.38 4.20
C ALA A 29 15.76 29.25 2.67
N GLY A 30 15.72 28.01 2.19
CA GLY A 30 15.36 27.64 0.84
C GLY A 30 13.88 27.95 0.68
N ALA A 31 13.60 29.15 0.17
CA ALA A 31 12.26 29.54 -0.25
C ALA A 31 11.65 28.41 -1.10
N CYS A 32 10.34 28.21 -0.98
CA CYS A 32 9.60 27.24 -1.79
C CYS A 32 9.73 27.55 -3.29
N GLN A 33 10.80 27.05 -3.90
CA GLN A 33 10.97 27.01 -5.34
C GLN A 33 10.00 25.98 -5.88
N ARG A 34 8.81 26.48 -6.21
CA ARG A 34 7.80 25.82 -7.03
C ARG A 34 8.53 25.19 -8.23
N SER A 35 8.71 23.87 -8.21
CA SER A 35 9.54 23.17 -9.19
C SER A 35 8.91 23.36 -10.57
N ARG A 36 9.53 24.23 -11.39
CA ARG A 36 9.10 24.45 -12.77
C ARG A 36 9.54 23.22 -13.56
N LYS A 37 8.59 22.35 -13.92
CA LYS A 37 8.81 21.23 -14.85
C LYS A 37 9.62 21.76 -16.06
N PRO A 38 10.78 21.17 -16.41
CA PRO A 38 11.54 21.61 -17.58
C PRO A 38 10.72 21.40 -18.87
N PRO A 39 10.89 22.24 -19.90
CA PRO A 39 10.14 22.12 -21.14
C PRO A 39 10.44 20.78 -21.83
N ARG A 40 9.38 20.06 -22.20
CA ARG A 40 9.46 18.73 -22.82
C ARG A 40 9.93 18.87 -24.28
N ASN A 41 11.05 18.26 -24.62
CA ASN A 41 11.51 18.15 -26.01
C ASN A 41 10.58 17.18 -26.77
N PRO A 42 9.90 17.58 -27.87
CA PRO A 42 8.92 16.72 -28.55
C PRO A 42 9.51 15.46 -29.21
N ASN A 43 10.82 15.42 -29.47
CA ASN A 43 11.46 14.42 -30.34
C ASN A 43 12.44 13.48 -29.60
N GLY A 44 12.03 12.92 -28.46
CA GLY A 44 12.76 11.85 -27.77
C GLY A 44 12.13 10.46 -28.04
N PRO A 45 12.90 9.38 -28.27
CA PRO A 45 12.34 8.07 -28.58
C PRO A 45 11.60 7.46 -27.38
N TYR A 46 10.30 7.23 -27.53
CA TYR A 46 9.46 6.56 -26.53
C TYR A 46 9.72 5.04 -26.54
N GLY A 47 10.35 4.52 -25.48
CA GLY A 47 10.75 3.11 -25.41
C GLY A 47 11.16 2.63 -24.03
N GLY A 48 10.48 3.08 -22.97
CA GLY A 48 10.73 2.63 -21.59
C GLY A 48 10.11 1.26 -21.30
N GLN A 49 10.70 0.19 -21.82
CA GLN A 49 10.28 -1.19 -21.54
C GLN A 49 10.77 -1.61 -20.14
N TRP A 50 9.89 -1.53 -19.14
CA TRP A 50 10.19 -1.96 -17.77
C TRP A 50 10.13 -3.49 -17.66
N GLN A 51 11.26 -4.14 -17.93
CA GLN A 51 11.46 -5.55 -17.59
C GLN A 51 11.53 -5.69 -16.06
N GLY A 52 10.58 -6.45 -15.50
CA GLY A 52 10.66 -6.89 -14.12
C GLY A 52 11.94 -7.71 -13.90
N GLN A 53 12.71 -7.36 -12.87
CA GLN A 53 14.03 -7.92 -12.62
C GLN A 53 13.92 -9.35 -12.03
N GLY A 54 13.76 -10.34 -12.91
CA GLY A 54 13.74 -11.76 -12.54
C GLY A 54 15.13 -12.25 -12.12
N SER A 55 15.21 -12.85 -10.95
CA SER A 55 16.46 -13.39 -10.37
C SER A 55 17.00 -14.59 -11.15
N THR A 56 18.02 -14.40 -11.99
CA THR A 56 18.71 -15.49 -12.70
C THR A 56 19.79 -16.15 -11.83
N TRP A 57 19.60 -17.42 -11.49
CA TRP A 57 20.64 -18.31 -10.98
C TRP A 57 20.96 -19.40 -12.02
N GLY A 58 22.24 -19.64 -12.31
CA GLY A 58 22.70 -20.78 -13.11
C GLY A 58 24.00 -20.55 -13.87
N GLN A 59 25.12 -21.10 -13.36
CA GLN A 59 26.37 -21.23 -14.11
C GLN A 59 26.40 -22.58 -14.86
N GLN A 60 27.02 -22.61 -16.05
CA GLN A 60 27.23 -23.83 -16.85
C GLN A 60 28.52 -24.58 -16.46
N PRO A 61 28.51 -25.93 -16.59
CA PRO A 61 29.69 -26.70 -17.00
C PRO A 61 29.46 -27.49 -18.33
N PRO A 62 30.51 -28.08 -18.94
CA PRO A 62 30.57 -28.43 -20.37
C PRO A 62 30.08 -29.86 -20.75
N PRO A 63 29.90 -30.17 -22.06
CA PRO A 63 29.29 -31.43 -22.52
C PRO A 63 30.25 -32.63 -22.59
N GLY A 64 29.74 -33.83 -22.29
CA GLY A 64 30.43 -35.13 -22.34
C GLY A 64 29.67 -36.21 -23.13
N GLN A 65 30.40 -37.21 -23.64
CA GLN A 65 30.00 -38.15 -24.70
C GLN A 65 29.13 -39.35 -24.25
N PRO A 66 28.43 -40.05 -25.18
CA PRO A 66 27.65 -41.26 -24.88
C PRO A 66 28.48 -42.54 -24.91
N GLN A 67 28.09 -43.55 -24.11
CA GLN A 67 28.70 -44.90 -24.12
C GLN A 67 27.63 -46.00 -23.92
N PRO A 68 27.72 -47.19 -24.56
CA PRO A 68 26.55 -48.07 -24.73
C PRO A 68 26.56 -49.39 -23.92
N GLY A 69 25.39 -49.72 -23.36
CA GLY A 69 24.78 -51.06 -23.31
C GLY A 69 25.38 -52.21 -22.46
N GLN A 70 24.56 -52.77 -21.56
CA GLN A 70 24.45 -54.23 -21.31
C GLN A 70 23.17 -54.57 -20.50
N PRO A 71 22.60 -55.80 -20.61
CA PRO A 71 21.34 -56.19 -19.95
C PRO A 71 21.57 -56.91 -18.61
N GLY A 72 20.71 -56.65 -17.62
CA GLY A 72 20.78 -57.24 -16.27
C GLY A 72 19.42 -57.67 -15.72
N TRP A 73 19.42 -58.80 -14.99
CA TRP A 73 18.22 -59.47 -14.47
C TRP A 73 17.67 -58.82 -13.19
N GLY A 74 16.37 -59.00 -12.92
CA GLY A 74 15.66 -58.30 -11.86
C GLY A 74 15.88 -58.82 -10.43
N GLN A 75 15.77 -57.91 -9.46
CA GLN A 75 15.53 -58.16 -8.04
C GLN A 75 14.48 -57.16 -7.50
N PRO A 76 13.63 -57.54 -6.53
CA PRO A 76 12.68 -56.63 -5.90
C PRO A 76 13.36 -55.74 -4.84
N GLY A 77 13.54 -54.45 -5.17
CA GLY A 77 14.17 -53.44 -4.30
C GLY A 77 13.17 -52.49 -3.63
N GLN A 78 13.57 -51.93 -2.48
CA GLN A 78 12.76 -51.06 -1.61
C GLN A 78 12.46 -49.68 -2.22
N PRO A 79 11.40 -48.96 -1.78
CA PRO A 79 11.07 -47.62 -2.28
C PRO A 79 12.13 -46.59 -1.88
N GLN A 80 12.78 -46.00 -2.88
CA GLN A 80 13.80 -44.96 -2.73
C GLN A 80 13.17 -43.55 -2.87
N PRO A 81 13.55 -42.55 -2.06
CA PRO A 81 13.00 -41.20 -2.17
C PRO A 81 13.35 -40.54 -3.52
N GLY A 82 12.32 -40.09 -4.25
CA GLY A 82 12.49 -39.49 -5.57
C GLY A 82 13.16 -38.12 -5.53
N GLN A 83 14.13 -37.90 -6.44
CA GLN A 83 14.69 -36.58 -6.71
C GLN A 83 13.67 -35.71 -7.49
N PRO A 84 13.61 -34.39 -7.27
CA PRO A 84 12.70 -33.51 -7.99
C PRO A 84 13.09 -33.39 -9.47
N GLN A 85 12.14 -33.68 -10.35
CA GLN A 85 12.30 -33.64 -11.81
C GLN A 85 12.14 -32.19 -12.33
N PRO A 86 12.98 -31.72 -13.28
CA PRO A 86 12.85 -30.38 -13.85
C PRO A 86 11.49 -30.17 -14.54
N GLY A 87 10.80 -29.09 -14.16
CA GLY A 87 9.42 -28.85 -14.59
C GLY A 87 9.29 -28.56 -16.09
N GLN A 88 8.46 -29.36 -16.77
CA GLN A 88 7.90 -28.98 -18.06
C GLN A 88 6.91 -27.81 -17.88
N PRO A 89 6.69 -26.96 -18.90
CA PRO A 89 5.61 -25.96 -18.86
C PRO A 89 4.27 -26.65 -18.61
N GLY A 90 3.64 -26.33 -17.49
CA GLY A 90 2.38 -26.96 -17.09
C GLY A 90 1.29 -26.73 -18.13
N GLN A 91 0.60 -27.81 -18.53
CA GLN A 91 -0.60 -27.69 -19.33
C GLN A 91 -1.64 -26.81 -18.61
N PRO A 92 -2.45 -26.02 -19.34
CA PRO A 92 -3.51 -25.23 -18.72
C PRO A 92 -4.47 -26.16 -17.95
N PRO A 93 -4.92 -25.77 -16.74
CA PRO A 93 -5.81 -26.60 -15.94
C PRO A 93 -7.14 -26.88 -16.66
N PRO A 94 -7.77 -28.04 -16.40
CA PRO A 94 -8.92 -28.50 -17.17
C PRO A 94 -10.13 -27.58 -17.02
N ASN A 95 -10.64 -27.13 -18.17
CA ASN A 95 -11.96 -26.52 -18.44
C ASN A 95 -12.68 -25.88 -17.23
N THR A 96 -12.12 -24.80 -16.71
CA THR A 96 -12.77 -24.00 -15.65
C THR A 96 -13.84 -23.08 -16.26
N MET A 97 -15.07 -23.18 -15.76
CA MET A 97 -16.22 -22.38 -16.25
C MET A 97 -15.98 -20.87 -16.08
N PRO A 98 -16.25 -20.02 -17.10
CA PRO A 98 -16.04 -18.57 -17.00
C PRO A 98 -16.82 -17.91 -15.85
N VAL A 99 -16.21 -16.93 -15.18
CA VAL A 99 -16.85 -16.16 -14.10
C VAL A 99 -17.39 -14.84 -14.63
N THR A 100 -18.68 -14.80 -14.97
CA THR A 100 -19.30 -13.70 -15.73
C THR A 100 -19.92 -12.57 -14.90
N ASN A 101 -19.98 -12.70 -13.57
CA ASN A 101 -20.62 -11.72 -12.67
C ASN A 101 -19.69 -11.31 -11.50
N ASP A 102 -18.39 -11.22 -11.76
CA ASP A 102 -17.43 -10.80 -10.74
C ASP A 102 -17.58 -9.29 -10.38
N PRO A 103 -17.66 -8.92 -9.08
CA PRO A 103 -17.82 -7.53 -8.64
C PRO A 103 -16.68 -6.59 -9.05
N VAL A 104 -15.45 -7.09 -9.23
CA VAL A 104 -14.31 -6.29 -9.68
C VAL A 104 -14.35 -6.07 -11.20
N ASN A 105 -14.75 -7.09 -11.99
CA ASN A 105 -15.04 -6.91 -13.42
C ASN A 105 -16.14 -5.86 -13.66
N ASN A 106 -17.22 -5.94 -12.89
CA ASN A 106 -18.41 -5.10 -13.02
C ASN A 106 -18.27 -3.71 -12.37
N VAL A 107 -17.23 -3.49 -11.55
CA VAL A 107 -17.07 -2.30 -10.70
C VAL A 107 -18.33 -2.04 -9.86
N ASP A 108 -18.82 -3.10 -9.20
CA ASP A 108 -19.98 -3.00 -8.30
C ASP A 108 -19.58 -2.28 -7.02
N ILE A 109 -19.73 -0.95 -7.03
CA ILE A 109 -19.44 -0.06 -5.90
C ILE A 109 -20.11 -0.52 -4.60
N GLY A 110 -21.32 -1.10 -4.65
CA GLY A 110 -22.01 -1.62 -3.48
C GLY A 110 -21.22 -2.75 -2.82
N THR A 111 -20.80 -3.74 -3.63
CA THR A 111 -19.96 -4.85 -3.17
C THR A 111 -18.54 -4.40 -2.82
N LEU A 112 -17.92 -3.47 -3.57
CA LEU A 112 -16.57 -2.98 -3.28
C LEU A 112 -16.50 -2.20 -1.95
N ARG A 113 -17.54 -1.44 -1.60
CA ARG A 113 -17.68 -0.80 -0.27
C ARG A 113 -17.79 -1.84 0.85
N ALA A 114 -18.64 -2.85 0.68
CA ALA A 114 -18.77 -3.93 1.65
C ALA A 114 -17.44 -4.69 1.85
N ARG A 115 -16.71 -4.91 0.75
CA ARG A 115 -15.37 -5.52 0.74
C ARG A 115 -14.35 -4.69 1.52
N ALA A 116 -14.32 -3.37 1.34
CA ALA A 116 -13.46 -2.48 2.12
C ALA A 116 -13.73 -2.59 3.63
N GLY A 117 -15.00 -2.71 4.04
CA GLY A 117 -15.39 -2.96 5.43
C GLY A 117 -14.91 -4.32 5.97
N SER A 118 -14.94 -5.38 5.14
CA SER A 118 -14.39 -6.69 5.49
C SER A 118 -12.87 -6.63 5.70
N VAL A 119 -12.15 -6.03 4.75
CA VAL A 119 -10.69 -5.87 4.83
C VAL A 119 -10.28 -5.06 6.05
N LEU A 120 -10.98 -3.95 6.36
CA LEU A 120 -10.75 -3.16 7.57
C LEU A 120 -10.99 -3.97 8.85
N THR A 121 -11.96 -4.89 8.86
CA THR A 121 -12.22 -5.78 10.00
C THR A 121 -11.06 -6.75 10.23
N GLU A 122 -10.50 -7.33 9.16
CA GLU A 122 -9.31 -8.19 9.24
C GLU A 122 -8.06 -7.42 9.72
N LEU A 123 -7.84 -6.20 9.20
CA LEU A 123 -6.76 -5.31 9.64
C LEU A 123 -6.85 -5.00 11.14
N LYS A 124 -8.04 -4.59 11.62
CA LYS A 124 -8.29 -4.33 13.05
C LYS A 124 -8.05 -5.57 13.91
N ALA A 125 -8.47 -6.75 13.46
CA ALA A 125 -8.24 -8.02 14.16
C ALA A 125 -6.75 -8.41 14.21
N ALA A 126 -5.96 -7.98 13.21
CA ALA A 126 -4.53 -8.24 13.14
C ALA A 126 -3.67 -7.35 14.05
N LEU A 127 -4.18 -6.20 14.50
CA LEU A 127 -3.48 -5.30 15.42
C LEU A 127 -3.19 -5.92 16.80
N LYS A 128 -2.17 -5.37 17.48
CA LYS A 128 -1.93 -5.58 18.91
C LYS A 128 -3.10 -5.01 19.71
N ASP A 129 -3.40 -5.59 20.88
CA ASP A 129 -4.53 -5.17 21.73
C ASP A 129 -4.50 -3.67 22.08
N SER A 130 -3.31 -3.12 22.36
CA SER A 130 -3.11 -1.68 22.64
C SER A 130 -3.57 -0.76 21.51
N ASP A 131 -3.41 -1.20 20.27
CA ASP A 131 -3.72 -0.41 19.07
C ASP A 131 -5.12 -0.70 18.58
N ARG A 132 -5.54 -1.98 18.62
CA ARG A 132 -6.93 -2.40 18.35
C ARG A 132 -7.92 -1.66 19.25
N ASN A 133 -7.61 -1.51 20.54
CA ASN A 133 -8.48 -0.82 21.49
C ASN A 133 -8.73 0.66 21.13
N LYS A 134 -7.77 1.33 20.45
CA LYS A 134 -7.92 2.72 19.98
C LYS A 134 -8.89 2.85 18.79
N VAL A 135 -8.96 1.81 17.95
CA VAL A 135 -9.54 1.91 16.58
C VAL A 135 -10.68 0.94 16.26
N GLN A 136 -10.95 -0.05 17.11
CA GLN A 136 -11.95 -1.09 16.84
C GLN A 136 -13.34 -0.52 16.50
N SER A 137 -13.76 0.53 17.20
CA SER A 137 -15.04 1.22 17.06
C SER A 137 -15.11 2.26 15.93
N ILE A 138 -14.00 2.57 15.26
CA ILE A 138 -13.96 3.60 14.20
C ILE A 138 -14.78 3.12 12.98
N PRO A 139 -15.80 3.86 12.54
CA PRO A 139 -16.59 3.51 11.35
C PRO A 139 -15.79 3.76 10.06
N LEU A 140 -16.13 3.01 9.02
CA LEU A 140 -15.76 3.31 7.64
C LEU A 140 -16.98 3.87 6.91
N PHE A 141 -16.84 5.08 6.35
CA PHE A 141 -17.84 5.67 5.48
C PHE A 141 -17.41 5.58 4.01
N ALA A 142 -18.40 5.54 3.11
CA ALA A 142 -18.16 5.70 1.69
C ALA A 142 -18.37 7.17 1.29
N ASP A 143 -17.43 7.74 0.54
CA ASP A 143 -17.56 9.06 -0.08
C ASP A 143 -17.98 8.91 -1.56
N PRO A 144 -19.24 9.25 -1.92
CA PRO A 144 -19.75 9.14 -3.29
C PRO A 144 -19.34 10.32 -4.18
N THR A 145 -18.43 11.21 -3.75
CA THR A 145 -18.09 12.41 -4.51
C THR A 145 -17.43 12.08 -5.85
N THR A 146 -18.10 12.46 -6.94
CA THR A 146 -17.72 12.10 -8.30
C THR A 146 -16.34 12.65 -8.70
N GLY A 147 -15.41 11.74 -9.02
CA GLY A 147 -14.07 12.06 -9.50
C GLY A 147 -13.02 12.20 -8.40
N GLU A 148 -13.42 12.14 -7.12
CA GLU A 148 -12.48 12.09 -6.01
C GLU A 148 -11.88 10.68 -5.89
N VAL A 149 -10.56 10.62 -5.79
CA VAL A 149 -9.78 9.40 -5.55
C VAL A 149 -8.99 9.63 -4.27
N ASN A 150 -9.58 9.23 -3.15
CA ASN A 150 -8.95 9.33 -1.84
C ASN A 150 -9.47 8.27 -0.85
N ALA A 151 -8.67 8.09 0.20
CA ALA A 151 -9.09 7.59 1.51
C ALA A 151 -8.58 8.58 2.56
N PHE A 152 -9.19 8.61 3.74
CA PHE A 152 -8.68 9.44 4.83
C PHE A 152 -9.14 8.98 6.22
N ALA A 153 -8.23 9.06 7.17
CA ALA A 153 -8.49 9.09 8.61
C ALA A 153 -8.77 10.54 9.06
N ALA A 154 -9.88 10.77 9.78
CA ALA A 154 -10.28 12.09 10.21
C ALA A 154 -11.02 12.09 11.55
N CYS A 155 -11.29 13.29 12.06
CA CYS A 155 -12.12 13.54 13.23
C CYS A 155 -13.35 14.36 12.81
N ASP A 156 -14.53 13.99 13.30
CA ASP A 156 -15.74 14.79 13.10
C ASP A 156 -15.75 16.09 13.93
N ASP A 157 -16.82 16.88 13.80
CA ASP A 157 -17.01 18.13 14.56
C ASP A 157 -17.05 17.91 16.09
N GLN A 158 -17.23 16.67 16.55
CA GLN A 158 -17.27 16.24 17.95
C GLN A 158 -15.96 15.56 18.39
N GLY A 159 -14.92 15.61 17.55
CA GLY A 159 -13.62 15.01 17.83
C GLY A 159 -13.65 13.47 17.88
N GLN A 160 -14.64 12.82 17.28
CA GLN A 160 -14.70 11.36 17.16
C GLN A 160 -14.03 10.90 15.88
N ALA A 161 -13.26 9.81 15.96
CA ALA A 161 -12.53 9.26 14.83
C ALA A 161 -13.45 8.60 13.80
N LEU A 162 -13.11 8.76 12.52
CA LEU A 162 -13.77 8.13 11.37
C LEU A 162 -12.77 7.88 10.25
N MET A 163 -13.00 6.82 9.48
CA MET A 163 -12.33 6.59 8.21
C MET A 163 -13.31 6.78 7.05
N ALA A 164 -12.81 7.23 5.91
CA ALA A 164 -13.59 7.30 4.67
C ALA A 164 -12.81 6.69 3.50
N VAL A 165 -13.54 6.11 2.55
CA VAL A 165 -13.03 5.64 1.26
C VAL A 165 -13.93 6.15 0.14
N SER A 166 -13.35 6.77 -0.88
CA SER A 166 -14.12 7.28 -2.04
C SER A 166 -14.48 6.17 -3.02
N ASP A 167 -15.64 6.32 -3.67
CA ASP A 167 -16.06 5.43 -4.77
C ASP A 167 -15.06 5.46 -5.94
N GLY A 168 -14.45 6.62 -6.21
CA GLY A 168 -13.43 6.76 -7.25
C GLY A 168 -12.16 5.97 -6.92
N LEU A 169 -11.74 5.90 -5.66
CA LEU A 169 -10.62 5.04 -5.27
C LEU A 169 -10.96 3.55 -5.43
N LEU A 170 -12.17 3.12 -5.06
CA LEU A 170 -12.63 1.75 -5.28
C LEU A 170 -12.67 1.38 -6.77
N GLU A 171 -13.11 2.31 -7.63
CA GLU A 171 -13.12 2.16 -9.08
C GLU A 171 -11.70 2.05 -9.66
N VAL A 172 -10.78 2.91 -9.23
CA VAL A 172 -9.35 2.84 -9.61
C VAL A 172 -8.74 1.49 -9.24
N MET A 173 -8.93 1.06 -7.98
CA MET A 173 -8.39 -0.21 -7.48
C MET A 173 -8.95 -1.42 -8.24
N ALA A 174 -10.23 -1.37 -8.62
CA ALA A 174 -10.86 -2.43 -9.38
C ALA A 174 -10.27 -2.54 -10.80
N PHE A 175 -10.13 -1.42 -11.51
CA PHE A 175 -9.53 -1.40 -12.85
C PHE A 175 -8.03 -1.74 -12.84
N SER A 176 -7.25 -1.23 -11.87
CA SER A 176 -5.83 -1.55 -11.75
C SER A 176 -5.61 -3.04 -11.48
N ALA A 177 -6.36 -3.64 -10.55
CA ALA A 177 -6.28 -5.07 -10.22
C ALA A 177 -6.66 -5.95 -11.41
N ARG A 178 -7.79 -5.64 -12.07
CA ARG A 178 -8.26 -6.34 -13.27
C ARG A 178 -7.25 -6.27 -14.41
N ALA A 179 -6.65 -5.11 -14.64
CA ALA A 179 -5.67 -4.90 -15.69
C ALA A 179 -4.33 -5.60 -15.38
N LYS A 180 -3.83 -5.51 -14.14
CA LYS A 180 -2.60 -6.18 -13.68
C LYS A 180 -2.71 -7.70 -13.75
N ALA A 181 -3.83 -8.27 -13.29
CA ALA A 181 -4.10 -9.71 -13.39
C ALA A 181 -4.14 -10.18 -14.87
N ASN A 182 -4.69 -9.37 -15.78
CA ASN A 182 -4.69 -9.71 -17.20
C ASN A 182 -3.26 -9.69 -17.80
N ASP A 183 -2.45 -8.72 -17.41
CA ASP A 183 -1.06 -8.60 -17.87
C ASP A 183 -0.19 -9.77 -17.38
N GLU A 184 -0.39 -10.22 -16.15
CA GLU A 184 0.29 -11.40 -15.60
C GLU A 184 -0.06 -12.70 -16.33
N LEU A 185 -1.35 -12.95 -16.61
CA LEU A 185 -1.80 -14.23 -17.16
C LEU A 185 -1.75 -14.31 -18.69
N PHE A 186 -1.93 -13.18 -19.38
CA PHE A 186 -2.05 -13.13 -20.85
C PHE A 186 -0.95 -12.30 -21.52
N GLN A 187 0.06 -11.85 -20.76
CA GLN A 187 1.22 -11.11 -21.26
C GLN A 187 0.85 -9.81 -22.02
N THR A 188 -0.25 -9.17 -21.57
CA THR A 188 -0.74 -7.91 -22.15
C THR A 188 -0.04 -6.68 -21.53
N ARG A 189 -0.49 -5.47 -21.89
CA ARG A 189 -0.09 -4.19 -21.27
C ARG A 189 -1.29 -3.31 -20.93
N LYS A 190 -2.31 -3.91 -20.34
CA LYS A 190 -3.58 -3.31 -19.97
C LYS A 190 -3.44 -2.36 -18.79
N LEU A 191 -2.53 -2.61 -17.85
CA LEU A 191 -2.27 -1.67 -16.76
C LEU A 191 -1.69 -0.37 -17.33
N ASP A 192 -0.64 -0.45 -18.15
CA ASP A 192 -0.07 0.72 -18.84
C ASP A 192 -1.13 1.46 -19.69
N GLN A 193 -1.95 0.73 -20.46
CA GLN A 193 -3.02 1.33 -21.25
C GLN A 193 -4.06 2.06 -20.39
N TYR A 194 -4.40 1.52 -19.20
CA TYR A 194 -5.33 2.14 -18.26
C TYR A 194 -4.74 3.39 -17.60
N LEU A 195 -3.46 3.33 -17.19
CA LEU A 195 -2.75 4.47 -16.62
C LEU A 195 -2.65 5.65 -17.60
N ASN A 196 -2.37 5.39 -18.88
CA ASN A 196 -2.40 6.43 -19.91
C ASN A 196 -3.83 6.95 -20.15
N LEU A 197 -4.85 6.07 -20.22
CA LEU A 197 -6.25 6.49 -20.38
C LEU A 197 -6.66 7.47 -19.26
N VAL A 198 -6.35 7.15 -18.00
CA VAL A 198 -6.67 8.04 -16.87
C VAL A 198 -5.87 9.34 -16.96
N ALA A 199 -4.56 9.28 -17.21
CA ALA A 199 -3.71 10.48 -17.31
C ALA A 199 -4.17 11.45 -18.42
N ASP A 200 -4.52 10.92 -19.59
CA ASP A 200 -4.86 11.74 -20.76
C ASP A 200 -6.29 12.32 -20.69
N ASN A 201 -7.19 11.71 -19.91
CA ASN A 201 -8.63 12.03 -19.93
C ASN A 201 -9.23 12.45 -18.59
N TYR A 202 -8.50 12.34 -17.48
CA TYR A 202 -8.97 12.79 -16.18
C TYR A 202 -9.27 14.30 -16.19
N LYS A 203 -10.36 14.69 -15.53
CA LYS A 203 -10.73 16.08 -15.32
C LYS A 203 -11.25 16.23 -13.89
N PRO A 204 -10.76 17.22 -13.10
CA PRO A 204 -11.25 17.44 -11.75
C PRO A 204 -12.78 17.55 -11.68
N LYS A 205 -13.39 16.89 -10.68
CA LYS A 205 -14.85 16.88 -10.44
C LYS A 205 -15.67 16.32 -11.61
N LYS A 206 -15.09 15.41 -12.40
CA LYS A 206 -15.77 14.62 -13.44
C LYS A 206 -15.60 13.13 -13.14
N PRO A 207 -16.50 12.26 -13.64
CA PRO A 207 -16.31 10.81 -13.53
C PRO A 207 -14.94 10.38 -14.05
N LEU A 208 -14.37 9.35 -13.45
CA LEU A 208 -13.10 8.78 -13.89
C LEU A 208 -13.21 8.24 -15.33
N PRO A 209 -12.14 8.33 -16.14
CA PRO A 209 -12.10 7.71 -17.46
C PRO A 209 -12.25 6.19 -17.36
N ARG A 210 -13.36 5.66 -17.87
CA ARG A 210 -13.65 4.22 -17.88
C ARG A 210 -13.19 3.57 -19.19
N PRO A 211 -12.38 2.50 -19.14
CA PRO A 211 -11.94 1.79 -20.34
C PRO A 211 -13.06 0.90 -20.91
N ALA A 212 -13.52 1.19 -22.14
CA ALA A 212 -14.56 0.42 -22.84
C ALA A 212 -13.95 -0.67 -23.74
N ASN A 213 -14.59 -1.85 -23.80
CA ASN A 213 -14.15 -3.02 -24.59
C ASN A 213 -12.65 -3.35 -24.43
N PHE A 214 -12.15 -3.20 -23.22
CA PHE A 214 -10.73 -3.02 -22.97
C PHE A 214 -9.95 -4.33 -22.84
N ILE A 215 -10.54 -5.33 -22.21
CA ILE A 215 -10.00 -6.68 -22.07
C ILE A 215 -10.89 -7.61 -22.90
N ASP A 216 -10.28 -8.60 -23.54
CA ASP A 216 -11.02 -9.61 -24.29
C ASP A 216 -12.00 -10.37 -23.36
N PRO A 217 -13.28 -10.56 -23.72
CA PRO A 217 -14.25 -11.18 -22.82
C PRO A 217 -13.94 -12.61 -22.37
N GLN A 218 -13.11 -13.38 -23.10
CA GLN A 218 -12.67 -14.70 -22.66
C GLN A 218 -11.58 -14.58 -21.59
N GLN A 219 -10.60 -13.68 -21.81
CA GLN A 219 -9.58 -13.35 -20.80
C GLN A 219 -10.20 -12.73 -19.54
N ASP A 220 -11.20 -11.85 -19.71
CA ASP A 220 -11.79 -11.08 -18.63
C ASP A 220 -12.62 -11.95 -17.67
N ASN A 221 -13.17 -13.06 -18.17
CA ASN A 221 -13.94 -14.02 -17.38
C ASN A 221 -13.14 -15.30 -17.06
N ASP A 222 -11.83 -15.34 -17.36
CA ASP A 222 -10.96 -16.46 -16.99
C ASP A 222 -10.91 -16.59 -15.45
N PRO A 223 -11.28 -17.76 -14.87
CA PRO A 223 -11.37 -17.91 -13.42
C PRO A 223 -10.07 -17.67 -12.66
N ARG A 224 -8.91 -17.88 -13.30
CA ARG A 224 -7.59 -17.62 -12.71
C ARG A 224 -7.30 -16.12 -12.68
N LYS A 225 -7.67 -15.39 -13.73
CA LYS A 225 -7.57 -13.92 -13.80
C LYS A 225 -8.51 -13.28 -12.78
N VAL A 226 -9.73 -13.79 -12.69
CA VAL A 226 -10.73 -13.34 -11.70
C VAL A 226 -10.29 -13.65 -10.27
N ALA A 227 -9.72 -14.83 -9.97
CA ALA A 227 -9.11 -15.08 -8.66
C ALA A 227 -8.01 -14.05 -8.37
N ARG A 228 -7.08 -13.86 -9.31
CA ARG A 228 -5.91 -12.99 -9.13
C ARG A 228 -6.24 -11.51 -8.97
N GLN A 229 -7.21 -10.97 -9.73
CA GLN A 229 -7.63 -9.58 -9.53
C GLN A 229 -8.34 -9.38 -8.19
N ASN A 230 -9.01 -10.41 -7.67
CA ASN A 230 -9.62 -10.34 -6.35
C ASN A 230 -8.53 -10.29 -5.26
N GLU A 231 -7.42 -11.01 -5.40
CA GLU A 231 -6.26 -10.89 -4.49
C GLU A 231 -5.69 -9.46 -4.50
N LEU A 232 -5.39 -8.93 -5.69
CA LEU A 232 -4.83 -7.59 -5.87
C LEU A 232 -5.78 -6.47 -5.38
N MET A 233 -7.09 -6.67 -5.49
CA MET A 233 -8.09 -5.75 -4.92
C MET A 233 -8.03 -5.75 -3.38
N ASP A 234 -7.96 -6.93 -2.74
CA ASP A 234 -7.86 -7.02 -1.28
C ASP A 234 -6.54 -6.43 -0.78
N GLU A 235 -5.41 -6.66 -1.46
CA GLU A 235 -4.10 -6.13 -1.07
C GLU A 235 -4.04 -4.60 -1.22
N GLN A 236 -4.62 -4.03 -2.28
CA GLN A 236 -4.75 -2.57 -2.44
C GLN A 236 -5.59 -1.95 -1.31
N LEU A 237 -6.75 -2.55 -1.01
CA LEU A 237 -7.61 -2.15 0.11
C LEU A 237 -6.87 -2.26 1.44
N ALA A 238 -6.17 -3.38 1.67
CA ALA A 238 -5.47 -3.65 2.92
C ALA A 238 -4.32 -2.65 3.15
N PHE A 239 -3.66 -2.20 2.08
CA PHE A 239 -2.60 -1.21 2.17
C PHE A 239 -3.16 0.17 2.54
N VAL A 240 -4.12 0.68 1.76
CA VAL A 240 -4.64 2.03 1.97
C VAL A 240 -5.43 2.10 3.28
N MET A 241 -6.30 1.12 3.57
CA MET A 241 -7.01 1.09 4.85
C MET A 241 -6.05 0.86 6.03
N GLY A 242 -4.96 0.11 5.85
CA GLY A 242 -3.93 -0.08 6.88
C GLY A 242 -3.14 1.20 7.19
N HIS A 243 -2.85 1.99 6.14
CA HIS A 243 -2.22 3.30 6.24
C HIS A 243 -3.12 4.30 6.99
N GLU A 244 -4.38 4.46 6.58
CA GLU A 244 -5.34 5.33 7.28
C GLU A 244 -5.58 4.88 8.73
N LEU A 245 -5.69 3.56 8.97
CA LEU A 245 -5.85 3.03 10.32
C LEU A 245 -4.64 3.35 11.21
N ALA A 246 -3.43 3.42 10.64
CA ALA A 246 -2.21 3.82 11.34
C ALA A 246 -2.23 5.29 11.78
N HIS A 247 -2.74 6.22 10.96
CA HIS A 247 -2.95 7.62 11.37
C HIS A 247 -3.88 7.76 12.57
N HIS A 248 -4.75 6.78 12.81
CA HIS A 248 -5.51 6.65 14.05
C HIS A 248 -4.68 6.04 15.19
N TYR A 249 -4.22 4.79 15.10
CA TYR A 249 -3.59 4.15 16.29
C TYR A 249 -2.21 4.71 16.67
N LEU A 250 -1.49 5.37 15.77
CA LEU A 250 -0.26 6.12 16.06
C LEU A 250 -0.54 7.51 16.64
N GLY A 251 -1.81 7.95 16.65
CA GLY A 251 -2.22 9.22 17.24
C GLY A 251 -2.07 10.44 16.33
N HIS A 252 -1.69 10.29 15.07
CA HIS A 252 -1.50 11.40 14.12
C HIS A 252 -2.77 12.26 13.94
N THR A 253 -3.95 11.65 14.06
CA THR A 253 -5.26 12.32 14.02
C THR A 253 -5.71 12.92 15.36
N GLY A 254 -5.15 12.49 16.49
CA GLY A 254 -5.52 12.96 17.85
C GLY A 254 -6.89 12.51 18.40
N CYS A 255 -7.80 11.94 17.59
CA CYS A 255 -9.15 11.55 18.03
C CYS A 255 -9.37 10.05 18.31
N ALA A 256 -8.40 9.17 18.00
CA ALA A 256 -8.54 7.72 18.11
C ALA A 256 -8.40 7.22 19.57
N ASN A 257 -9.43 7.46 20.38
CA ASN A 257 -9.45 7.17 21.82
C ASN A 257 -10.41 6.00 22.19
N GLY A 258 -10.62 5.05 21.27
CA GLY A 258 -11.57 3.94 21.45
C GLY A 258 -13.04 4.30 21.22
N GLY A 259 -13.34 5.57 20.91
CA GLY A 259 -14.62 6.02 20.35
C GLY A 259 -14.58 6.07 18.82
N GLY A 260 -15.76 6.22 18.21
CA GLY A 260 -15.93 6.37 16.77
C GLY A 260 -17.12 7.29 16.45
N SER A 261 -17.05 7.98 15.31
CA SER A 261 -18.12 8.89 14.87
C SER A 261 -19.47 8.18 14.74
N ARG A 262 -20.56 8.90 15.00
CA ARG A 262 -21.94 8.40 14.79
C ARG A 262 -22.51 8.75 13.43
N GLY A 263 -21.76 9.46 12.59
CA GLY A 263 -22.19 9.85 11.26
C GLY A 263 -21.69 11.25 10.88
N VAL A 264 -21.37 11.41 9.60
CA VAL A 264 -21.06 12.68 8.95
C VAL A 264 -21.86 12.75 7.66
N ASN A 265 -22.45 13.91 7.35
CA ASN A 265 -23.28 14.04 6.14
C ASN A 265 -22.38 14.11 4.90
N ALA A 266 -22.95 13.80 3.73
CA ALA A 266 -22.21 13.87 2.47
C ALA A 266 -21.56 15.26 2.22
N GLY A 267 -22.24 16.34 2.59
CA GLY A 267 -21.72 17.71 2.50
C GLY A 267 -20.65 18.08 3.54
N ASP A 268 -20.44 17.24 4.55
CA ASP A 268 -19.44 17.46 5.60
C ASP A 268 -18.07 16.85 5.21
N PHE A 269 -18.02 15.82 4.34
CA PHE A 269 -16.75 15.20 3.89
C PHE A 269 -15.77 16.21 3.28
N GLY A 270 -16.24 17.17 2.47
CA GLY A 270 -15.37 18.23 1.93
C GLY A 270 -14.74 19.12 3.02
N ARG A 271 -15.41 19.29 4.18
CA ARG A 271 -14.86 20.00 5.34
C ARG A 271 -13.89 19.10 6.12
N LEU A 272 -14.21 17.82 6.30
CA LEU A 272 -13.33 16.83 6.95
C LEU A 272 -12.01 16.69 6.20
N LEU A 273 -12.06 16.59 4.87
CA LEU A 273 -10.90 16.51 4.00
C LEU A 273 -9.95 17.69 4.22
N THR A 274 -10.51 18.90 4.30
CA THR A 274 -9.76 20.14 4.58
C THR A 274 -9.12 20.14 5.97
N ARG A 275 -9.64 19.38 6.93
CA ARG A 275 -9.09 19.23 8.31
C ARG A 275 -8.08 18.09 8.46
N ALA A 276 -8.14 17.05 7.63
CA ALA A 276 -7.09 16.03 7.56
C ALA A 276 -5.76 16.61 7.01
N LEU A 277 -5.87 17.61 6.13
CA LEU A 277 -4.77 18.18 5.34
C LEU A 277 -3.70 19.09 6.04
N PRO A 278 -3.87 19.69 7.24
CA PRO A 278 -2.84 20.59 7.79
C PRO A 278 -1.79 19.94 8.73
N GLY A 279 -1.96 18.68 9.13
CA GLY A 279 -1.28 18.13 10.32
C GLY A 279 -0.24 17.02 10.10
N LEU A 280 -0.29 16.32 8.97
CA LEU A 280 0.56 15.15 8.73
C LEU A 280 1.94 15.58 8.22
N ASN A 281 2.91 15.63 9.14
CA ASN A 281 4.31 15.81 8.76
C ASN A 281 4.83 14.55 8.04
N GLN A 282 5.94 14.68 7.30
CA GLN A 282 6.47 13.55 6.52
C GLN A 282 6.86 12.34 7.41
N GLN A 283 7.16 12.54 8.69
CA GLN A 283 7.40 11.45 9.64
C GLN A 283 6.13 10.65 9.94
N ALA A 284 4.98 11.30 10.12
CA ALA A 284 3.69 10.66 10.34
C ALA A 284 3.30 9.78 9.13
N GLU A 285 3.50 10.30 7.92
CA GLU A 285 3.26 9.60 6.66
C GLU A 285 4.12 8.33 6.50
N VAL A 286 5.42 8.44 6.77
CA VAL A 286 6.33 7.28 6.77
C VAL A 286 5.97 6.28 7.88
N GLY A 287 5.60 6.78 9.07
CA GLY A 287 5.14 5.93 10.17
C GLY A 287 3.86 5.16 9.83
N ALA A 288 2.93 5.79 9.10
CA ALA A 288 1.72 5.17 8.60
C ALA A 288 1.98 4.15 7.48
N ASP A 289 2.91 4.42 6.55
CA ASP A 289 3.33 3.44 5.54
C ASP A 289 3.97 2.18 6.17
N VAL A 290 4.90 2.36 7.10
CA VAL A 290 5.56 1.23 7.79
C VAL A 290 4.55 0.45 8.63
N SER A 291 3.71 1.13 9.42
CA SER A 291 2.77 0.46 10.32
C SER A 291 1.60 -0.18 9.58
N GLY A 292 1.09 0.50 8.54
CA GLY A 292 0.07 -0.02 7.63
C GLY A 292 0.55 -1.24 6.84
N THR A 293 1.79 -1.21 6.30
CA THR A 293 2.39 -2.37 5.62
C THR A 293 2.57 -3.56 6.57
N ASN A 294 3.06 -3.33 7.80
CA ASN A 294 3.13 -4.38 8.82
C ASN A 294 1.74 -4.92 9.19
N ASN A 295 0.71 -4.07 9.26
CA ASN A 295 -0.65 -4.48 9.59
C ASN A 295 -1.29 -5.31 8.46
N LEU A 296 -1.09 -4.92 7.19
CA LEU A 296 -1.45 -5.71 6.00
C LEU A 296 -0.83 -7.10 6.08
N LEU A 297 0.49 -7.19 6.31
CA LEU A 297 1.21 -8.46 6.30
C LEU A 297 0.83 -9.34 7.49
N ALA A 298 0.58 -8.74 8.67
CA ALA A 298 0.08 -9.45 9.84
C ALA A 298 -1.35 -9.99 9.63
N ALA A 299 -2.22 -9.24 8.93
CA ALA A 299 -3.56 -9.71 8.55
C ALA A 299 -3.46 -10.83 7.50
N GLY A 300 -2.70 -10.59 6.43
CA GLY A 300 -2.42 -11.56 5.37
C GLY A 300 -1.90 -12.90 5.89
N ALA A 301 -0.94 -12.87 6.82
CA ALA A 301 -0.39 -14.07 7.45
C ALA A 301 -1.45 -14.91 8.20
N ARG A 302 -2.48 -14.28 8.78
CA ARG A 302 -3.55 -14.95 9.56
C ARG A 302 -4.68 -15.52 8.70
N ARG A 303 -4.80 -15.14 7.42
CA ARG A 303 -5.88 -15.63 6.52
C ARG A 303 -5.75 -17.13 6.26
N ASN A 304 -6.88 -17.85 6.21
CA ASN A 304 -6.91 -19.26 5.82
C ASN A 304 -6.85 -19.46 4.29
N GLY A 305 -7.15 -18.42 3.51
CA GLY A 305 -7.00 -18.39 2.05
C GLY A 305 -5.69 -17.74 1.61
N VAL A 306 -5.75 -16.98 0.52
CA VAL A 306 -4.59 -16.25 -0.02
C VAL A 306 -4.00 -15.31 1.03
N LYS A 307 -2.67 -15.41 1.19
CA LYS A 307 -1.87 -14.57 2.07
C LYS A 307 -1.56 -13.26 1.35
N TRP A 308 -2.00 -12.14 1.93
CA TRP A 308 -1.68 -10.82 1.39
C TRP A 308 -0.19 -10.49 1.49
N ASN A 309 0.32 -9.84 0.46
CA ASN A 309 1.66 -9.26 0.39
C ASN A 309 1.60 -7.80 -0.09
N GLU A 310 2.75 -7.14 -0.20
CA GLU A 310 2.87 -5.72 -0.56
C GLU A 310 2.58 -5.40 -2.04
N GLU A 311 2.26 -6.36 -2.88
CA GLU A 311 2.06 -6.13 -4.32
C GLU A 311 0.87 -5.21 -4.61
N GLY A 312 -0.27 -5.37 -3.91
CA GLY A 312 -1.35 -4.38 -3.97
C GLY A 312 -0.95 -2.98 -3.47
N ALA A 313 -0.05 -2.88 -2.48
CA ALA A 313 0.49 -1.58 -2.07
C ALA A 313 1.30 -0.93 -3.20
N LEU A 314 2.16 -1.72 -3.86
CA LEU A 314 2.93 -1.27 -5.01
C LEU A 314 2.06 -0.96 -6.23
N LEU A 315 0.96 -1.68 -6.45
CA LEU A 315 0.00 -1.39 -7.51
C LEU A 315 -0.67 -0.02 -7.30
N SER A 316 -1.12 0.26 -6.07
CA SER A 316 -1.65 1.58 -5.67
C SER A 316 -0.62 2.69 -5.87
N LEU A 317 0.59 2.52 -5.36
CA LEU A 317 1.64 3.55 -5.45
C LEU A 317 2.11 3.77 -6.89
N ASN A 318 2.19 2.72 -7.72
CA ASN A 318 2.52 2.86 -9.15
C ASN A 318 1.41 3.59 -9.94
N PHE A 319 0.13 3.44 -9.56
CA PHE A 319 -0.96 4.19 -10.18
C PHE A 319 -0.76 5.70 -9.98
N PHE A 320 -0.60 6.16 -8.74
CA PHE A 320 -0.34 7.58 -8.46
C PHE A 320 1.00 8.05 -9.08
N ALA A 321 2.07 7.26 -8.98
CA ALA A 321 3.36 7.59 -9.59
C ALA A 321 3.29 7.77 -11.12
N ALA A 322 2.39 7.04 -11.78
CA ALA A 322 2.17 7.18 -13.21
C ALA A 322 1.41 8.47 -13.55
N LEU A 323 0.41 8.86 -12.75
CA LEU A 323 -0.39 10.08 -12.99
C LEU A 323 0.42 11.36 -12.74
N ASP A 324 1.22 11.39 -11.68
CA ASP A 324 2.31 12.37 -11.42
C ASP A 324 3.15 12.67 -12.67
N ARG A 325 3.58 11.58 -13.33
CA ARG A 325 4.53 11.60 -14.45
C ARG A 325 3.89 11.91 -15.79
N LEU A 326 2.70 11.36 -16.03
CA LEU A 326 2.03 11.43 -17.33
C LEU A 326 1.26 12.74 -17.49
N SER A 327 0.67 13.27 -16.41
CA SER A 327 -0.12 14.51 -16.50
C SER A 327 0.73 15.78 -16.57
N PRO A 328 0.41 16.71 -17.49
CA PRO A 328 0.99 18.05 -17.48
C PRO A 328 0.49 18.87 -16.27
N GLU A 329 -0.81 18.81 -15.97
CA GLU A 329 -1.42 19.40 -14.79
C GLU A 329 -1.03 18.62 -13.54
N SER A 330 -1.01 19.27 -12.38
CA SER A 330 -1.07 18.53 -11.12
C SER A 330 -2.48 17.96 -11.00
N ILE A 331 -2.65 16.67 -11.31
CA ILE A 331 -3.88 15.93 -11.00
C ILE A 331 -3.90 15.77 -9.48
N LEU A 332 -4.28 16.84 -8.79
CA LEU A 332 -4.45 16.85 -7.35
C LEU A 332 -5.72 16.06 -7.03
N PHE A 333 -5.59 14.73 -7.05
CA PHE A 333 -6.32 13.92 -6.10
C PHE A 333 -5.99 14.42 -4.71
N ALA A 334 -6.99 14.43 -3.82
CA ALA A 334 -6.73 14.82 -2.44
C ALA A 334 -5.70 13.89 -1.75
N PHE A 335 -5.52 12.67 -2.26
CA PHE A 335 -4.44 11.78 -1.89
C PHE A 335 -3.04 12.38 -2.13
N GLU A 336 -2.77 12.94 -3.32
CA GLU A 336 -1.46 13.54 -3.64
C GLU A 336 -1.22 14.88 -2.93
N SER A 337 -2.27 15.49 -2.36
CA SER A 337 -2.12 16.72 -1.56
C SER A 337 -1.88 16.47 -0.06
N SER A 338 -2.20 15.28 0.46
CA SER A 338 -1.92 14.88 1.85
C SER A 338 -0.65 14.04 2.02
N HIS A 339 -0.25 13.26 1.01
CA HIS A 339 0.81 12.25 1.14
C HIS A 339 2.13 12.64 0.45
N PRO A 340 3.28 12.03 0.83
CA PRO A 340 4.54 12.17 0.10
C PRO A 340 4.46 11.54 -1.31
N PRO A 341 5.29 12.00 -2.26
CA PRO A 341 5.36 11.44 -3.61
C PRO A 341 5.52 9.90 -3.59
N PRO A 342 4.72 9.13 -4.35
CA PRO A 342 4.72 7.67 -4.29
C PRO A 342 6.10 7.02 -4.56
N GLN A 343 6.96 7.69 -5.33
CA GLN A 343 8.32 7.23 -5.64
C GLN A 343 9.24 7.21 -4.39
N LEU A 344 8.92 7.97 -3.34
CA LEU A 344 9.58 7.92 -2.03
C LEU A 344 8.98 6.83 -1.12
N ARG A 345 7.69 6.52 -1.29
CA ARG A 345 6.93 5.55 -0.47
C ARG A 345 7.22 4.10 -0.86
N MET A 346 7.35 3.81 -2.16
CA MET A 346 7.55 2.43 -2.66
C MET A 346 8.76 1.70 -2.02
N PRO A 347 9.96 2.31 -1.90
CA PRO A 347 11.09 1.66 -1.22
C PRO A 347 10.83 1.36 0.26
N ILE A 348 10.08 2.23 0.96
CA ILE A 348 9.74 2.08 2.38
C ILE A 348 8.80 0.88 2.57
N VAL A 349 7.78 0.75 1.71
CA VAL A 349 6.86 -0.41 1.70
C VAL A 349 7.63 -1.71 1.43
N GLN A 350 8.49 -1.74 0.40
CA GLN A 350 9.30 -2.92 0.06
C GLN A 350 10.27 -3.30 1.17
N GLN A 351 10.97 -2.31 1.76
CA GLN A 351 11.87 -2.54 2.88
C GLN A 351 11.12 -3.09 4.09
N THR A 352 9.96 -2.52 4.41
CA THR A 352 9.10 -2.99 5.51
C THR A 352 8.66 -4.44 5.30
N ALA A 353 8.22 -4.79 4.09
CA ALA A 353 7.79 -6.15 3.77
C ALA A 353 8.94 -7.16 3.81
N ASN A 354 10.13 -6.78 3.32
CA ASN A 354 11.35 -7.58 3.47
C ASN A 354 11.71 -7.77 4.95
N THR A 355 11.64 -6.70 5.76
CA THR A 355 11.88 -6.75 7.20
C THR A 355 10.89 -7.70 7.90
N PHE A 356 9.59 -7.60 7.60
CA PHE A 356 8.56 -8.49 8.12
C PHE A 356 8.84 -9.97 7.78
N ARG A 357 9.22 -10.27 6.53
CA ARG A 357 9.58 -11.62 6.11
C ARG A 357 10.81 -12.16 6.85
N MET A 358 11.84 -11.33 7.05
CA MET A 358 13.06 -11.72 7.77
C MET A 358 12.81 -12.00 9.27
N THR A 359 11.83 -11.36 9.90
CA THR A 359 11.54 -11.49 11.33
C THR A 359 10.36 -12.39 11.69
N GLY A 360 9.63 -12.89 10.69
CA GLY A 360 8.34 -13.55 10.91
C GLY A 360 7.28 -12.61 11.49
N GLY A 361 7.34 -11.32 11.15
CA GLY A 361 6.44 -10.28 11.66
C GLY A 361 6.76 -9.75 13.06
N ASN A 362 7.89 -10.17 13.66
CA ASN A 362 8.38 -9.54 14.89
C ASN A 362 8.98 -8.16 14.56
N PRO A 363 8.77 -7.12 15.38
CA PRO A 363 9.43 -5.84 15.18
C PRO A 363 10.95 -6.01 15.31
N PHE A 364 11.72 -5.49 14.36
CA PHE A 364 13.15 -5.30 14.58
C PHE A 364 13.34 -4.34 15.78
N PRO A 365 14.34 -4.57 16.64
CA PRO A 365 14.76 -3.56 17.60
C PRO A 365 15.49 -2.43 16.86
N ILE A 366 14.73 -1.55 16.22
CA ILE A 366 15.25 -0.32 15.62
C ILE A 366 15.54 0.66 16.76
N PRO A 367 16.79 1.17 16.92
CA PRO A 367 17.15 2.03 18.05
C PRO A 367 16.63 3.47 17.95
N PHE A 368 15.65 3.72 17.07
CA PHE A 368 15.04 5.02 16.83
C PHE A 368 13.53 4.93 17.12
N THR A 369 13.15 5.34 18.33
CA THR A 369 11.82 5.91 18.55
C THR A 369 11.84 7.35 18.02
N PHE A 370 10.87 7.69 17.17
CA PHE A 370 10.60 9.06 16.73
C PHE A 370 9.67 9.79 17.70
#